data_AF-A0A961W3K8-F1
#
_entry.id   AF-A0A961W3K8-F1
#
_cell.length_a   1.000
_cell.length_b   1.000
_cell.length_c   1.000
_cell.angle_alpha   90.00
_cell.angle_beta   90.00
_cell.angle_gamma   90.00
#
_symmetry.space_group_name_H-M   'P 1'
#
loop_
_entity.id
_entity.type
_entity.pdbx_description
1 polymer ?
#
loop_
_entity_poly.entity_id
_entity_poly.type
_entity_poly.pdbx_seq_one_letter_code
_entity_poly.pdbx_strand_id
1 'polypeptide(L)'
;MAYTPNLPGSARRHLVAADVLYEIEARRDVAGYLYGIATECALKAMMLEAGIRPLGNDRRRDDPFYAHFPELKTHLRDSQLGRAATTLMRFIEDPNLMNQWSTDMRYCRGEEIQADWVRRWREQARNIVSAIGT
;
A
#
# COMPACT_ATOMS: atom_id res chain seq x y z
N MET A 1 10.71 6.13 -19.58
CA MET A 1 9.77 7.01 -18.81
C MET A 1 10.60 8.06 -18.08
N ALA A 2 10.14 9.32 -18.05
CA ALA A 2 10.94 10.49 -17.64
C ALA A 2 11.03 10.75 -16.12
N TYR A 3 10.50 9.86 -15.26
CA TYR A 3 10.50 10.05 -13.82
C TYR A 3 11.15 8.89 -13.10
N THR A 4 12.13 9.19 -12.24
CA THR A 4 12.75 8.21 -11.35
C THR A 4 11.79 7.87 -10.20
N PRO A 5 11.46 6.58 -9.98
CA PRO A 5 10.59 6.19 -8.87
C PRO A 5 11.18 6.56 -7.50
N ASN A 6 10.39 7.23 -6.66
CA ASN A 6 10.69 7.48 -5.25
C ASN A 6 9.53 6.95 -4.40
N LEU A 7 9.55 5.64 -4.11
CA LEU A 7 8.48 4.97 -3.37
C LEU A 7 8.33 5.49 -1.93
N PRO A 8 9.41 5.71 -1.15
CA PRO A 8 9.30 6.32 0.18
C PRO A 8 8.65 7.72 0.14
N GLY A 9 9.10 8.58 -0.77
CA GLY A 9 8.53 9.91 -0.95
C GLY A 9 7.08 9.86 -1.43
N SER A 10 6.75 8.90 -2.31
CA SER A 10 5.39 8.62 -2.74
C SER A 10 4.50 8.19 -1.59
N ALA A 11 4.95 7.26 -0.74
CA ALA A 11 4.17 6.80 0.41
C ALA A 11 3.82 7.96 1.35
N ARG A 12 4.83 8.77 1.71
CA ARG A 12 4.66 9.94 2.60
C ARG A 12 3.73 11.00 2.02
N ARG A 13 3.90 11.37 0.74
CA ARG A 13 3.07 12.43 0.12
C ARG A 13 1.60 12.01 0.01
N HIS A 14 1.33 10.74 -0.32
CA HIS A 14 -0.05 10.24 -0.37
C HIS A 14 -0.66 10.16 1.02
N LEU A 15 0.11 9.75 2.04
CA LEU A 15 -0.36 9.76 3.43
C LEU A 15 -0.74 11.17 3.90
N VAL A 16 0.11 12.17 3.64
CA VAL A 16 -0.18 13.57 4.00
C VAL A 16 -1.44 14.07 3.29
N ALA A 17 -1.58 13.80 1.97
CA ALA A 17 -2.77 14.18 1.23
C ALA A 17 -4.03 13.47 1.75
N ALA A 18 -3.93 12.18 2.07
CA ALA A 18 -5.01 11.41 2.66
C ALA A 18 -5.46 11.99 4.02
N ASP A 19 -4.52 12.35 4.88
CA ASP A 19 -4.81 12.96 6.18
C ASP A 19 -5.51 14.31 6.03
N VAL A 20 -5.13 15.15 5.07
CA VAL A 20 -5.85 16.41 4.78
C VAL A 20 -7.28 16.14 4.32
N LEU A 21 -7.50 15.17 3.43
CA LEU A 21 -8.83 14.84 2.91
C LEU A 21 -9.71 14.15 3.95
N TYR A 22 -9.12 13.40 4.89
CA TYR A 22 -9.86 12.70 5.94
C TYR A 22 -10.60 13.66 6.87
N GLU A 23 -10.04 14.85 7.11
CA GLU A 23 -10.66 15.90 7.92
C GLU A 23 -11.89 16.52 7.23
N ILE A 24 -12.05 16.32 5.92
CA ILE A 24 -13.24 16.73 5.16
C ILE A 24 -14.16 15.52 5.04
N GLU A 25 -15.27 15.49 5.80
CA GLU A 25 -16.16 14.34 5.88
C GLU A 25 -16.61 13.81 4.50
N ALA A 26 -17.00 14.70 3.60
CA ALA A 26 -17.43 14.36 2.25
C ALA A 26 -16.30 13.83 1.33
N ARG A 27 -15.03 13.88 1.77
CA ARG A 27 -13.85 13.45 0.99
C ARG A 27 -13.11 12.26 1.61
N ARG A 28 -13.69 11.65 2.64
CA ARG A 28 -13.13 10.43 3.27
C ARG A 28 -13.06 9.25 2.31
N ASP A 29 -13.92 9.21 1.31
CA ASP A 29 -13.86 8.29 0.17
C ASP A 29 -12.49 8.32 -0.53
N VAL A 30 -12.04 9.53 -0.90
CA VAL A 30 -10.76 9.75 -1.57
C VAL A 30 -9.59 9.59 -0.58
N ALA A 31 -9.77 9.99 0.68
CA ALA A 31 -8.78 9.70 1.71
C ALA A 31 -8.52 8.18 1.83
N GLY A 32 -9.58 7.37 1.84
CA GLY A 32 -9.49 5.91 1.85
C GLY A 32 -8.68 5.34 0.69
N TYR A 33 -8.93 5.84 -0.53
CA TYR A 33 -8.12 5.47 -1.70
C TYR A 33 -6.65 5.82 -1.50
N LEU A 34 -6.34 7.04 -1.06
CA LEU A 34 -4.96 7.49 -0.88
C LEU A 34 -4.22 6.74 0.25
N TYR A 35 -4.90 6.30 1.30
CA TYR A 35 -4.29 5.47 2.35
C TYR A 35 -3.78 4.13 1.82
N GLY A 36 -4.53 3.47 0.94
CA GLY A 36 -4.04 2.22 0.34
C GLY A 36 -2.93 2.44 -0.69
N ILE A 37 -2.97 3.54 -1.47
CA ILE A 37 -1.84 3.91 -2.34
C ILE A 37 -0.58 4.20 -1.52
N ALA A 38 -0.70 4.91 -0.40
CA ALA A 38 0.41 5.17 0.51
C ALA A 38 1.00 3.86 1.05
N THR A 39 0.12 2.93 1.45
CA THR A 39 0.49 1.60 1.97
C THR A 39 1.19 0.75 0.92
N GLU A 40 0.67 0.70 -0.31
CA GLU A 40 1.29 -0.02 -1.42
C GLU A 40 2.69 0.53 -1.72
N CYS A 41 2.84 1.86 -1.79
CA CYS A 41 4.14 2.50 -1.99
C CYS A 41 5.13 2.14 -0.86
N ALA A 42 4.66 2.10 0.38
CA ALA A 42 5.47 1.76 1.54
C ALA A 42 5.93 0.28 1.52
N LEU A 43 5.02 -0.65 1.20
CA LEU A 43 5.37 -2.07 1.05
C LEU A 43 6.37 -2.28 -0.09
N LYS A 44 6.17 -1.62 -1.23
CA LYS A 44 7.12 -1.70 -2.35
C LYS A 44 8.48 -1.08 -2.01
N ALA A 45 8.51 -0.04 -1.19
CA ALA A 45 9.76 0.49 -0.66
C ALA A 45 10.48 -0.55 0.23
N MET A 46 9.75 -1.19 1.16
CA MET A 46 10.29 -2.25 2.00
C MET A 46 10.72 -3.50 1.21
N MET A 47 10.03 -3.83 0.12
CA MET A 47 10.47 -4.86 -0.83
C MET A 47 11.86 -4.52 -1.38
N LEU A 48 12.07 -3.27 -1.81
CA LEU A 48 13.39 -2.83 -2.28
C LEU A 48 14.44 -2.86 -1.15
N GLU A 49 14.10 -2.49 0.07
CA GLU A 49 15.01 -2.58 1.23
C GLU A 49 15.40 -4.04 1.53
N ALA A 50 14.46 -4.98 1.40
CA ALA A 50 14.66 -6.41 1.58
C ALA A 50 15.38 -7.11 0.40
N GLY A 51 15.81 -6.36 -0.62
CA GLY A 51 16.48 -6.91 -1.80
C GLY A 51 15.54 -7.52 -2.84
N ILE A 52 14.22 -7.44 -2.65
CA ILE A 52 13.22 -7.89 -3.62
C ILE A 52 13.14 -6.83 -4.71
N ARG A 53 13.67 -7.14 -5.90
CA ARG A 53 13.70 -6.23 -7.05
C ARG A 53 12.59 -6.61 -8.04
N PRO A 54 12.06 -5.63 -8.80
CA PRO A 54 11.16 -5.93 -9.91
C PRO A 54 11.84 -6.88 -10.90
N LEU A 55 11.10 -7.85 -11.40
CA LEU A 55 11.52 -8.72 -12.49
C LEU A 55 11.66 -7.90 -13.80
N GLY A 56 12.36 -8.48 -14.77
CA GLY A 56 12.47 -7.91 -16.11
C GLY A 56 11.11 -7.64 -16.75
N ASN A 57 11.08 -6.72 -17.72
CA ASN A 57 9.84 -6.29 -18.40
C ASN A 57 9.05 -7.46 -19.04
N ASP A 58 9.75 -8.52 -19.42
CA ASP A 58 9.22 -9.78 -19.96
C ASP A 58 8.40 -10.59 -18.94
N ARG A 59 8.68 -10.41 -17.64
CA ARG A 59 8.00 -11.11 -16.53
C ARG A 59 7.14 -10.18 -15.66
N ARG A 60 6.91 -8.96 -16.13
CA ARG A 60 6.17 -7.91 -15.41
C ARG A 60 4.76 -8.34 -14.98
N ARG A 61 4.10 -9.20 -15.75
CA ARG A 61 2.73 -9.67 -15.45
C ARG A 61 2.67 -10.52 -14.19
N ASP A 62 3.74 -11.27 -13.90
CA ASP A 62 3.81 -12.22 -12.79
C ASP A 62 4.62 -11.66 -11.60
N ASP A 63 5.01 -10.38 -11.67
CA ASP A 63 5.88 -9.75 -10.69
C ASP A 63 5.06 -9.07 -9.59
N PRO A 64 5.19 -9.51 -8.32
CA PRO A 64 4.51 -8.92 -7.18
C PRO A 64 4.71 -7.41 -7.07
N PHE A 65 5.84 -6.88 -7.54
CA PHE A 65 6.12 -5.44 -7.52
C PHE A 65 5.11 -4.62 -8.33
N TYR A 66 4.49 -5.22 -9.35
CA TYR A 66 3.47 -4.56 -10.17
C TYR A 66 2.04 -4.91 -9.77
N ALA A 67 1.85 -5.84 -8.82
CA ALA A 67 0.55 -6.13 -8.25
C ALA A 67 0.05 -4.96 -7.39
N HIS A 68 -1.27 -4.84 -7.32
CA HIS A 68 -2.00 -3.96 -6.40
C HIS A 68 -2.63 -4.81 -5.30
N PHE A 69 -3.14 -4.19 -4.24
CA PHE A 69 -3.98 -4.95 -3.31
C PHE A 69 -5.29 -5.38 -3.99
N PRO A 70 -5.81 -6.59 -3.67
CA PRO A 70 -5.31 -7.51 -2.65
C PRO A 70 -4.18 -8.45 -3.12
N GLU A 71 -3.92 -8.57 -4.42
CA GLU A 71 -3.00 -9.54 -5.02
C GLU A 71 -1.56 -9.41 -4.49
N LEU A 72 -1.07 -8.17 -4.31
CA LEU A 72 0.24 -7.88 -3.74
C LEU A 72 0.47 -8.62 -2.41
N LYS A 73 -0.54 -8.62 -1.54
CA LYS A 73 -0.46 -9.26 -0.22
C LYS A 73 -0.36 -10.78 -0.36
N THR A 74 -1.17 -11.36 -1.24
CA THR A 74 -1.14 -12.80 -1.54
C THR A 74 0.24 -13.21 -2.06
N HIS A 75 0.74 -12.51 -3.06
CA HIS A 75 2.06 -12.79 -3.63
C HIS A 75 3.19 -12.70 -2.61
N LEU A 76 3.19 -11.67 -1.76
CA LEU A 76 4.22 -11.50 -0.73
C LEU A 76 4.13 -12.57 0.36
N ARG A 77 2.92 -13.01 0.73
CA ARG A 77 2.73 -14.09 1.71
C ARG A 77 3.26 -15.42 1.19
N ASP A 78 3.02 -15.71 -0.09
CA ASP A 78 3.42 -16.98 -0.71
C ASP A 78 4.91 -17.01 -1.10
N SER A 79 5.59 -15.86 -1.01
CA SER A 79 7.01 -15.73 -1.30
C SER A 79 7.86 -16.23 -0.12
N GLN A 80 8.89 -17.04 -0.39
CA GLN A 80 9.89 -17.40 0.60
C GLN A 80 10.85 -16.22 0.81
N LEU A 81 10.47 -15.30 1.70
CA LEU A 81 11.27 -14.12 2.02
C LEU A 81 12.31 -14.42 3.11
N GLY A 82 13.53 -13.93 2.90
CA GLY A 82 14.63 -14.09 3.86
C GLY A 82 14.53 -13.14 5.07
N ARG A 83 15.48 -13.25 6.00
CA ARG A 83 15.55 -12.44 7.24
C ARG A 83 15.50 -10.92 7.00
N ALA A 84 15.99 -10.45 5.87
CA ALA A 84 15.95 -9.03 5.48
C ALA A 84 14.51 -8.48 5.30
N ALA A 85 13.51 -9.35 5.17
CA ALA A 85 12.11 -8.98 5.01
C ALA A 85 11.29 -9.04 6.31
N THR A 86 11.92 -9.14 7.50
CA THR A 86 11.19 -9.32 8.77
C THR A 86 10.15 -8.23 9.02
N THR A 87 10.50 -6.96 8.82
CA THR A 87 9.57 -5.82 8.96
C THR A 87 8.41 -5.90 7.97
N LEU A 88 8.69 -6.29 6.72
CA LEU A 88 7.70 -6.50 5.67
C LEU A 88 6.73 -7.64 6.05
N MET A 89 7.27 -8.78 6.48
CA MET A 89 6.49 -9.97 6.85
C MET A 89 5.51 -9.69 7.99
N ARG A 90 5.93 -8.94 9.01
CA ARG A 90 5.05 -8.52 10.13
C ARG A 90 3.75 -7.88 9.64
N PHE A 91 3.79 -7.10 8.56
CA PHE A 91 2.60 -6.47 7.99
C PHE A 91 1.81 -7.41 7.08
N ILE A 92 2.50 -8.19 6.25
CA ILE A 92 1.86 -9.12 5.29
C ILE A 92 1.11 -10.26 5.99
N GLU A 93 1.61 -10.68 7.15
CA GLU A 93 1.00 -11.70 8.01
C GLU A 93 -0.27 -11.22 8.70
N ASP A 94 -0.50 -9.91 8.86
CA ASP A 94 -1.74 -9.39 9.44
C ASP A 94 -2.91 -9.66 8.46
N PRO A 95 -3.88 -10.53 8.82
CA PRO A 95 -5.01 -10.82 7.95
C PRO A 95 -5.89 -9.58 7.70
N ASN A 96 -5.88 -8.60 8.61
CA ASN A 96 -6.69 -7.40 8.53
C ASN A 96 -6.05 -6.27 7.71
N LEU A 97 -4.77 -6.39 7.34
CA LEU A 97 -4.08 -5.38 6.55
C LEU A 97 -4.85 -5.10 5.26
N MET A 98 -5.27 -3.84 5.09
CA MET A 98 -5.99 -3.30 3.93
C MET A 98 -7.21 -4.15 3.54
N ASN A 99 -7.85 -4.79 4.53
CA ASN A 99 -9.08 -5.55 4.28
C ASN A 99 -10.18 -4.61 3.74
N GLN A 100 -10.96 -5.09 2.76
CA GLN A 100 -11.95 -4.32 1.99
C GLN A 100 -11.38 -3.20 1.11
N TRP A 101 -10.06 -3.05 1.02
CA TRP A 101 -9.44 -2.09 0.11
C TRP A 101 -9.13 -2.75 -1.24
N SER A 102 -9.46 -2.08 -2.33
CA SER A 102 -9.06 -2.43 -3.70
C SER A 102 -8.89 -1.15 -4.50
N THR A 103 -8.02 -1.16 -5.52
CA THR A 103 -7.94 -0.05 -6.47
C THR A 103 -9.25 0.19 -7.24
N ASP A 104 -10.16 -0.79 -7.27
CA ASP A 104 -11.46 -0.67 -7.94
C ASP A 104 -12.40 0.30 -7.24
N MET A 105 -12.15 0.63 -5.97
CA MET A 105 -12.92 1.65 -5.23
C MET A 105 -12.90 3.02 -5.92
N ARG A 106 -11.92 3.28 -6.80
CA ARG A 106 -11.87 4.48 -7.65
C ARG A 106 -13.11 4.66 -8.53
N TYR A 107 -13.80 3.58 -8.84
CA TYR A 107 -14.93 3.55 -9.76
C TYR A 107 -16.26 3.21 -9.07
N CYS A 108 -16.24 2.90 -7.76
CA CYS A 108 -17.45 2.68 -6.98
C CYS A 108 -18.13 4.01 -6.62
N ARG A 109 -19.37 3.94 -6.12
CA ARG A 109 -20.01 5.12 -5.53
C ARG A 109 -19.37 5.41 -4.17
N GLY A 110 -19.11 6.69 -3.88
CA GLY A 110 -18.43 7.09 -2.64
C GLY A 110 -19.13 6.61 -1.37
N GLU A 111 -20.46 6.48 -1.41
CA GLU A 111 -21.29 6.00 -0.30
C GLU A 111 -21.09 4.51 0.04
N GLU A 112 -20.51 3.73 -0.89
CA GLU A 112 -20.16 2.33 -0.64
C GLU A 112 -18.91 2.19 0.25
N ILE A 113 -18.12 3.26 0.39
CA ILE A 113 -16.90 3.29 1.20
C ILE A 113 -17.27 3.63 2.65
N GLN A 114 -17.27 2.60 3.51
CA GLN A 114 -17.64 2.79 4.91
C GLN A 114 -16.60 3.58 5.71
N ALA A 115 -17.07 4.52 6.53
CA ALA A 115 -16.20 5.36 7.37
C ALA A 115 -15.27 4.54 8.28
N ASP A 116 -15.75 3.41 8.80
CA ASP A 116 -14.96 2.50 9.63
C ASP A 116 -13.83 1.80 8.86
N TRP A 117 -13.99 1.61 7.55
CA TRP A 117 -12.91 1.09 6.71
C TRP A 117 -11.83 2.15 6.55
N VAL A 118 -12.21 3.38 6.21
CA VAL A 118 -11.28 4.51 6.04
C VAL A 118 -10.48 4.77 7.31
N ARG A 119 -11.13 4.74 8.49
CA ARG A 119 -10.46 4.89 9.79
C ARG A 119 -9.40 3.82 10.02
N ARG A 120 -9.70 2.55 9.74
CA ARG A 120 -8.72 1.44 9.87
C ARG A 120 -7.59 1.56 8.85
N TRP A 121 -7.90 1.91 7.60
CA TRP A 121 -6.87 2.11 6.57
C TRP A 121 -5.92 3.26 6.92
N ARG A 122 -6.43 4.34 7.54
CA ARG A 122 -5.60 5.44 8.05
C ARG A 122 -4.57 4.96 9.06
N GLU A 123 -5.01 4.20 10.08
CA GLU A 123 -4.13 3.68 11.13
C GLU A 123 -3.07 2.74 10.55
N GLN A 124 -3.48 1.81 9.68
CA GLN A 124 -2.58 0.88 9.00
C GLN A 124 -1.57 1.61 8.10
N ALA A 125 -2.01 2.60 7.31
CA ALA A 125 -1.14 3.38 6.44
C ALA A 125 -0.09 4.17 7.24
N ARG A 126 -0.49 4.81 8.35
CA ARG A 126 0.45 5.52 9.25
C ARG A 126 1.51 4.58 9.79
N ASN A 127 1.10 3.42 10.29
CA ASN A 127 2.02 2.42 10.85
C ASN A 127 3.03 1.94 9.80
N ILE A 128 2.56 1.59 8.60
CA ILE A 128 3.42 1.04 7.54
C ILE A 128 4.35 2.11 6.96
N VAL A 129 3.86 3.33 6.74
CA VAL A 129 4.69 4.43 6.22
C VAL A 129 5.77 4.82 7.22
N SER A 130 5.49 4.74 8.53
CA SER A 130 6.47 5.02 9.59
C SER A 130 7.58 3.97 9.69
N ALA A 131 7.35 2.75 9.17
CA ALA A 131 8.30 1.63 9.23
C ALA A 131 9.27 1.58 8.03
N ILE A 132 9.17 2.51 7.07
CA ILE A 132 10.10 2.58 5.95
C ILE A 132 11.48 3.01 6.47
N GLY A 133 12.53 2.24 6.16
CA GLY A 133 13.90 2.57 6.55
C GLY A 133 14.23 2.33 8.03
N THR A 134 13.43 1.54 8.75
CA THR A 134 13.70 1.07 10.12
C THR A 134 14.21 -0.36 10.12
#